data_AF-A0A2X4WZA2-F1
#
_entry.id   AF-A0A2X4WZA2-F1
#
_cell.length_a   1.000
_cell.length_b   1.000
_cell.length_c   1.000
_cell.angle_alpha   90.00
_cell.angle_beta   90.00
_cell.angle_gamma   90.00
#
_symmetry.space_group_name_H-M   'P 1'
#
loop_
_entity.id
_entity.type
_entity.pdbx_description
1 polymer ?
#
loop_
_entity_poly.entity_id
_entity_poly.type
_entity_poly.pdbx_seq_one_letter_code
_entity_poly.pdbx_strand_id
1 'polypeptide(L)'
;MAIEEAPLDADGSGRQRVYGTLRIYGLFLVGNALMIFTSAALVSVLWQESANPDRYRFGPGPSFIADSLGAAIAFGILTGLFPISLVLMHSPRTRRSDILVGTDGGIPALLLRRSRLLFNLSMFVALPAVTAMVVFLVKAAESGPSRYTADKDFDLGTWALVLLVTCGYQAGVGVLILLGRIRPGYIAVRHDGIHLRGYALDAWIPWDSLSITQADTHWKSLIVWLRPGHRAVLSSRVPRLWRRVDNTVTQLRSPTNGEAVVVFVDRRPFRIAPEIIDAAVEHYMENPEARRELRDPEAIARTVEVLRSNATTVWWRSQRRPVPLPRLGASHGEVPRI
;
A
#
# COMPACT_ATOMS: atom_id res chain seq x y z
N MET A 1 5.09 23.16 -49.21
CA MET A 1 4.32 22.32 -48.28
C MET A 1 4.84 22.64 -46.89
N ALA A 2 4.22 23.61 -46.23
CA ALA A 2 4.65 24.12 -44.93
C ALA A 2 4.06 23.22 -43.84
N ILE A 3 4.92 22.76 -42.93
CA ILE A 3 4.51 22.00 -41.75
C ILE A 3 4.04 23.04 -40.73
N GLU A 4 2.74 23.05 -40.49
CA GLU A 4 2.08 23.88 -39.49
C GLU A 4 2.34 23.21 -38.12
N GLU A 5 3.30 23.75 -37.36
CA GLU A 5 3.54 23.36 -35.98
C GLU A 5 2.35 23.81 -35.12
N ALA A 6 1.56 22.84 -34.66
CA ALA A 6 0.48 23.08 -33.71
C ALA A 6 1.04 23.63 -32.38
N PRO A 7 0.36 24.59 -31.75
CA PRO A 7 0.81 25.16 -30.48
C PRO A 7 0.74 24.10 -29.39
N LEU A 8 1.88 23.82 -28.77
CA LEU A 8 1.99 23.07 -27.51
C LEU A 8 1.07 23.73 -26.48
N ASP A 9 -0.05 23.07 -26.19
CA ASP A 9 -0.97 23.43 -25.13
C ASP A 9 -0.18 23.60 -23.83
N ALA A 10 -0.08 24.84 -23.38
CA ALA A 10 0.45 25.23 -22.09
C ALA A 10 -0.58 24.87 -21.00
N ASP A 11 -0.84 23.58 -20.83
CA ASP A 11 -1.72 23.08 -19.78
C ASP A 11 -1.09 23.40 -18.42
N GLY A 12 -1.70 24.37 -17.72
CA GLY A 12 -1.37 24.79 -16.36
C GLY A 12 -1.45 23.66 -15.33
N SER A 13 -1.89 22.46 -15.71
CA SER A 13 -1.88 21.26 -14.88
C SER A 13 -0.48 20.81 -14.45
N GLY A 14 0.58 21.19 -15.18
CA GLY A 14 1.97 20.91 -14.81
C GLY A 14 2.46 21.69 -13.57
N ARG A 15 2.04 22.96 -13.43
CA ARG A 15 2.38 23.78 -12.24
C ARG A 15 1.59 23.32 -11.02
N GLN A 16 0.29 23.06 -11.14
CA GLN A 16 -0.52 22.61 -10.00
C GLN A 16 -0.04 21.27 -9.39
N ARG A 17 0.54 20.35 -10.18
CA ARG A 17 0.99 19.03 -9.69
C ARG A 17 2.34 19.05 -8.95
N VAL A 18 3.28 19.93 -9.34
CA VAL A 18 4.56 20.12 -8.63
C VAL A 18 4.34 20.79 -7.27
N TYR A 19 3.40 21.76 -7.20
CA TYR A 19 2.98 22.36 -5.93
C TYR A 19 2.33 21.34 -4.98
N GLY A 20 1.64 20.31 -5.50
CA GLY A 20 1.04 19.26 -4.67
C GLY A 20 2.07 18.42 -3.91
N THR A 21 3.18 18.05 -4.57
CA THR A 21 4.20 17.20 -3.94
C THR A 21 5.03 17.97 -2.91
N LEU A 22 5.44 19.21 -3.21
CA LEU A 22 6.12 20.09 -2.26
C LEU A 22 5.21 20.49 -1.08
N ARG A 23 3.90 20.69 -1.31
CA ARG A 23 2.92 20.88 -0.23
C ARG A 23 2.81 19.65 0.67
N ILE A 24 2.84 18.43 0.12
CA ILE A 24 2.79 17.20 0.93
C ILE A 24 4.04 17.09 1.82
N TYR A 25 5.24 17.37 1.30
CA TYR A 25 6.47 17.36 2.11
C TYR A 25 6.54 18.54 3.10
N GLY A 26 6.00 19.71 2.74
CA GLY A 26 5.88 20.86 3.63
C GLY A 26 4.90 20.62 4.78
N LEU A 27 3.69 20.13 4.47
CA LEU A 27 2.71 19.67 5.48
C LEU A 27 3.27 18.54 6.34
N PHE A 28 4.10 17.67 5.77
CA PHE A 28 4.79 16.62 6.49
C PHE A 28 5.83 17.16 7.47
N LEU A 29 6.67 18.10 7.06
CA LEU A 29 7.68 18.73 7.93
C LEU A 29 7.02 19.57 9.03
N VAL A 30 6.02 20.38 8.66
CA VAL A 30 5.25 21.18 9.62
C VAL A 30 4.47 20.28 10.58
N GLY A 31 3.84 19.22 10.08
CA GLY A 31 3.11 18.25 10.91
C GLY A 31 4.03 17.51 11.89
N ASN A 32 5.19 17.02 11.45
CA ASN A 32 6.16 16.39 12.35
C ASN A 32 6.72 17.38 13.36
N ALA A 33 7.03 18.62 12.96
CA ALA A 33 7.50 19.65 13.87
C ALA A 33 6.44 19.99 14.93
N LEU A 34 5.20 20.27 14.52
CA LEU A 34 4.09 20.57 15.44
C LEU A 34 3.83 19.41 16.41
N MET A 35 4.04 18.17 15.95
CA MET A 35 3.87 16.97 16.77
C MET A 35 5.01 16.69 17.74
N ILE A 36 6.27 16.96 17.34
CA ILE A 36 7.40 16.95 18.27
C ILE A 36 7.19 18.02 19.34
N PHE A 37 6.75 19.22 18.95
CA PHE A 37 6.45 20.30 19.88
C PHE A 37 5.28 19.97 20.81
N THR A 38 4.20 19.37 20.32
CA THR A 38 3.07 18.97 21.20
C THR A 38 3.41 17.78 22.10
N SER A 39 4.24 16.84 21.64
CA SER A 39 4.73 15.73 22.48
C SER A 39 5.68 16.24 23.56
N ALA A 40 6.59 17.17 23.21
CA ALA A 40 7.48 17.82 24.17
C ALA A 40 6.71 18.71 25.15
N ALA A 41 5.69 19.43 24.69
CA ALA A 41 4.80 20.22 25.54
C ALA A 41 4.00 19.32 26.48
N LEU A 42 3.47 18.18 26.01
CA LEU A 42 2.77 17.22 26.85
C LEU A 42 3.69 16.63 27.92
N VAL A 43 4.91 16.21 27.54
CA VAL A 43 5.92 15.72 28.48
C VAL A 43 6.31 16.82 29.47
N SER A 44 6.45 18.07 29.02
CA SER A 44 6.77 19.22 29.88
C SER A 44 5.63 19.55 30.86
N VAL A 45 4.37 19.46 30.43
CA VAL A 45 3.19 19.66 31.30
C VAL A 45 3.11 18.53 32.32
N LEU A 46 3.31 17.28 31.90
CA LEU A 46 3.34 16.12 32.80
C LEU A 46 4.51 16.18 33.79
N TRP A 47 5.66 16.70 33.35
CA TRP A 47 6.82 16.95 34.20
C TRP A 47 6.56 18.08 35.21
N GLN A 48 5.99 19.21 34.77
CA GLN A 48 5.61 20.31 35.67
C GLN A 48 4.56 19.91 36.70
N GLU A 49 3.57 19.11 36.29
CA GLU A 49 2.57 18.54 37.21
C GLU A 49 3.25 17.58 38.20
N SER A 50 4.19 16.73 37.77
CA SER A 50 4.97 15.89 38.70
C SER A 50 5.88 16.68 39.67
N ALA A 51 6.25 17.91 39.30
CA ALA A 51 7.19 18.75 40.05
C ALA A 51 6.51 19.72 41.03
N ASN A 52 5.18 19.74 41.12
CA ASN A 52 4.43 20.63 42.01
C ASN A 52 3.86 19.86 43.23
N PRO A 53 4.63 19.69 44.31
CA PRO A 53 4.30 18.78 45.42
C PRO A 53 3.01 19.14 46.17
N ASP A 54 2.59 20.41 46.15
CA ASP A 54 1.44 20.89 46.92
C ASP A 54 0.07 20.50 46.32
N ARG A 55 0.01 20.10 45.04
CA ARG A 55 -1.21 19.56 44.40
C ARG A 55 -1.43 18.07 44.65
N TYR A 56 -0.45 17.37 45.23
CA TYR A 56 -0.44 15.91 45.36
C TYR A 56 -0.27 15.47 46.82
N ARG A 57 -1.23 15.78 47.69
CA ARG A 57 -1.29 15.17 49.04
C ARG A 57 -1.49 13.63 49.00
N PHE A 58 -1.84 13.08 47.84
CA PHE A 58 -1.73 11.67 47.51
C PHE A 58 -0.91 11.60 46.21
N GLY A 59 0.40 11.29 46.33
CA GLY A 59 1.37 11.38 45.24
C GLY A 59 0.92 10.70 43.93
N PRO A 60 1.36 11.18 42.75
CA PRO A 60 1.20 10.39 41.54
C PRO A 60 1.99 9.11 41.75
N GLY A 61 1.28 7.99 41.94
CA GLY A 61 1.93 6.69 42.11
C GLY A 61 2.86 6.42 40.93
N PRO A 62 3.89 5.57 41.09
CA PRO A 62 4.81 5.18 40.02
C PRO A 62 4.12 4.70 38.73
N SER A 63 2.85 4.29 38.82
CA SER A 63 1.97 3.96 37.69
C SER A 63 1.66 5.15 36.77
N PHE A 64 1.51 6.38 37.29
CA PHE A 64 1.17 7.55 36.45
C PHE A 64 2.33 7.95 35.54
N ILE A 65 3.55 8.00 36.08
CA ILE A 65 4.76 8.31 35.30
C ILE A 65 5.00 7.21 34.25
N ALA A 66 4.82 5.93 34.61
CA ALA A 66 4.93 4.81 33.69
C ALA A 66 3.87 4.86 32.56
N ASP A 67 2.62 5.19 32.90
CA ASP A 67 1.52 5.32 31.93
C ASP A 67 1.74 6.49 30.96
N SER A 68 2.17 7.63 31.47
CA SER A 68 2.50 8.82 30.69
C SER A 68 3.68 8.59 29.75
N LEU A 69 4.75 7.96 30.24
CA LEU A 69 5.93 7.65 29.43
C LEU A 69 5.61 6.59 28.37
N GLY A 70 4.84 5.55 28.73
CA GLY A 70 4.38 4.52 27.81
C GLY A 70 3.51 5.09 26.69
N ALA A 71 2.59 6.01 27.02
CA ALA A 71 1.78 6.72 26.03
C ALA A 71 2.62 7.60 25.11
N ALA A 72 3.58 8.36 25.65
CA ALA A 72 4.46 9.21 24.86
C ALA A 72 5.36 8.40 23.90
N ILE A 73 5.91 7.27 24.36
CA ILE A 73 6.71 6.36 23.53
C ILE A 73 5.85 5.71 22.44
N ALA A 74 4.67 5.19 22.80
CA ALA A 74 3.75 4.58 21.84
C ALA A 74 3.34 5.60 20.77
N PHE A 75 3.00 6.82 21.18
CA PHE A 75 2.65 7.92 20.28
C PHE A 75 3.83 8.35 19.41
N GLY A 76 5.04 8.49 19.96
CA GLY A 76 6.26 8.82 19.23
C GLY A 76 6.64 7.77 18.18
N ILE A 77 6.51 6.49 18.52
CA ILE A 77 6.75 5.37 17.59
C ILE A 77 5.71 5.39 16.46
N LEU A 78 4.43 5.54 16.81
CA LEU A 78 3.31 5.69 15.87
C LEU A 78 3.54 6.83 14.87
N THR A 79 3.88 8.00 15.40
CA THR A 79 4.05 9.24 14.64
C THR A 79 5.37 9.30 13.89
N GLY A 80 6.42 8.59 14.29
CA GLY A 80 7.65 8.46 13.51
C GLY A 80 7.56 7.41 12.40
N LEU A 81 6.92 6.27 12.68
CA LEU A 81 6.90 5.14 11.74
C LEU A 81 5.83 5.26 10.64
N PHE A 82 4.70 5.92 10.91
CA PHE A 82 3.69 6.21 9.90
C PHE A 82 4.23 7.08 8.74
N PRO A 83 4.91 8.22 8.98
CA PRO A 83 5.52 9.02 7.93
C PRO A 83 6.64 8.28 7.19
N ILE A 84 7.46 7.48 7.87
CA ILE A 84 8.45 6.62 7.21
C ILE A 84 7.76 5.62 6.29
N SER A 85 6.68 4.99 6.75
CA SER A 85 5.88 4.06 5.94
C SER A 85 5.25 4.77 4.73
N LEU A 86 4.72 5.99 4.91
CA LEU A 86 4.21 6.81 3.82
C LEU A 86 5.32 7.17 2.83
N VAL A 87 6.48 7.63 3.29
CA VAL A 87 7.63 7.95 2.44
C VAL A 87 8.09 6.72 1.67
N LEU A 88 8.09 5.53 2.30
CA LEU A 88 8.48 4.29 1.64
C LEU A 88 7.43 3.80 0.65
N MET A 89 6.13 3.92 0.95
CA MET A 89 5.03 3.66 0.00
C MET A 89 5.00 4.66 -1.15
N HIS A 90 5.48 5.88 -0.92
CA HIS A 90 5.59 6.93 -1.92
C HIS A 90 7.02 7.05 -2.49
N SER A 91 7.91 6.12 -2.12
CA SER A 91 9.32 6.17 -2.50
C SER A 91 9.46 5.76 -3.95
N PRO A 92 10.18 6.55 -4.77
CA PRO A 92 10.29 6.35 -6.21
C PRO A 92 11.31 5.28 -6.61
N ARG A 93 11.54 4.27 -5.76
CA ARG A 93 12.61 3.28 -5.96
C ARG A 93 12.08 2.00 -6.59
N THR A 94 12.36 1.81 -7.88
CA THR A 94 12.15 0.55 -8.59
C THR A 94 13.15 -0.51 -8.13
N ARG A 95 12.68 -1.74 -7.93
CA ARG A 95 13.46 -2.92 -7.62
C ARG A 95 13.28 -3.94 -8.73
N ARG A 96 14.32 -4.11 -9.55
CA ARG A 96 14.40 -5.14 -10.61
C ARG A 96 14.15 -6.55 -10.08
N SER A 97 14.56 -6.82 -8.84
CA SER A 97 14.37 -8.11 -8.17
C SER A 97 12.91 -8.49 -7.94
N ASP A 98 11.98 -7.54 -8.03
CA ASP A 98 10.55 -7.78 -7.83
C ASP A 98 9.84 -8.17 -9.14
N ILE A 99 10.50 -8.06 -10.29
CA ILE A 99 10.06 -8.57 -11.60
C ILE A 99 10.74 -9.93 -11.81
N LEU A 100 9.99 -11.01 -11.90
CA LEU A 100 10.54 -12.37 -11.84
C LEU A 100 9.84 -13.30 -12.82
N VAL A 101 10.57 -14.32 -13.26
CA VAL A 101 9.99 -15.55 -13.80
C VAL A 101 9.63 -16.43 -12.62
N GLY A 102 8.48 -17.08 -12.66
CA GLY A 102 8.14 -18.10 -11.68
C GLY A 102 6.94 -18.91 -12.09
N THR A 103 6.30 -19.52 -11.10
CA THR A 103 5.09 -20.31 -11.31
C THR A 103 4.01 -19.85 -10.35
N ASP A 104 2.77 -19.87 -10.82
CA ASP A 104 1.58 -19.65 -10.01
C ASP A 104 0.65 -20.86 -10.15
N GLY A 105 0.46 -21.61 -9.07
CA GLY A 105 -0.28 -22.88 -9.11
C GLY A 105 0.37 -23.94 -10.02
N GLY A 106 1.69 -23.91 -10.19
CA GLY A 106 2.42 -24.81 -11.10
C GLY A 106 2.46 -24.34 -12.56
N ILE A 107 1.74 -23.27 -12.92
CA ILE A 107 1.73 -22.72 -14.27
C ILE A 107 2.82 -21.65 -14.40
N PRO A 108 3.68 -21.69 -15.44
CA PRO A 108 4.63 -20.62 -15.72
C PRO A 108 3.95 -19.25 -15.78
N ALA A 109 4.57 -18.25 -15.15
CA ALA A 109 4.02 -16.91 -15.05
C ALA A 109 5.11 -15.84 -14.98
N LEU A 110 4.81 -14.69 -15.57
CA LEU A 110 5.49 -13.44 -15.28
C LEU A 110 4.98 -12.93 -13.92
N LEU A 111 5.85 -12.84 -12.92
CA LEU A 111 5.52 -12.41 -11.57
C LEU A 111 6.01 -10.98 -11.30
N LEU A 112 5.09 -10.09 -10.98
CA LEU A 112 5.38 -8.75 -10.45
C LEU A 112 5.07 -8.77 -8.95
N ARG A 113 6.10 -8.80 -8.10
CA ARG A 113 5.93 -8.98 -6.65
C ARG A 113 5.73 -7.66 -5.92
N ARG A 114 4.88 -7.68 -4.89
CA ARG A 114 4.84 -6.61 -3.89
C ARG A 114 6.10 -6.62 -3.04
N SER A 115 6.49 -5.45 -2.57
CA SER A 115 7.69 -5.28 -1.74
C SER A 115 7.50 -5.95 -0.37
N ARG A 116 8.37 -6.92 -0.05
CA ARG A 116 8.43 -7.55 1.28
C ARG A 116 8.68 -6.54 2.40
N LEU A 117 9.48 -5.51 2.13
CA LEU A 117 9.75 -4.44 3.09
C LEU A 117 8.46 -3.67 3.42
N LEU A 118 7.69 -3.29 2.40
CA LEU A 118 6.43 -2.56 2.60
C LEU A 118 5.39 -3.44 3.28
N PHE A 119 5.34 -4.72 2.93
CA PHE A 119 4.52 -5.70 3.64
C PHE A 119 4.91 -5.76 5.13
N ASN A 120 6.18 -5.98 5.45
CA ASN A 120 6.65 -6.06 6.83
C ASN A 120 6.38 -4.77 7.62
N LEU A 121 6.63 -3.60 7.02
CA LEU A 121 6.29 -2.31 7.63
C LEU A 121 4.78 -2.15 7.84
N SER A 122 3.95 -2.56 6.88
CA SER A 122 2.50 -2.49 7.07
C SER A 122 2.01 -3.44 8.18
N MET A 123 2.53 -4.67 8.25
CA MET A 123 2.02 -5.71 9.15
C MET A 123 2.60 -5.64 10.56
N PHE A 124 3.89 -5.35 10.70
CA PHE A 124 4.58 -5.39 11.99
C PHE A 124 4.79 -4.01 12.61
N VAL A 125 4.56 -2.95 11.84
CA VAL A 125 4.75 -1.59 12.32
C VAL A 125 3.43 -0.81 12.25
N ALA A 126 2.89 -0.57 11.06
CA ALA A 126 1.72 0.29 10.90
C ALA A 126 0.47 -0.30 11.56
N LEU A 127 0.21 -1.60 11.40
CA LEU A 127 -0.98 -2.24 11.97
C LEU A 127 -0.96 -2.28 13.51
N PRO A 128 0.12 -2.73 14.21
CA PRO A 128 0.21 -2.63 15.66
C PRO A 128 0.13 -1.19 16.17
N ALA A 129 0.77 -0.26 15.45
CA ALA A 129 0.74 1.14 15.77
C ALA A 129 -0.73 1.66 15.75
N VAL A 130 -1.47 1.44 14.67
CA VAL A 130 -2.89 1.82 14.56
C VAL A 130 -3.72 1.18 15.68
N THR A 131 -3.47 -0.09 16.01
CA THR A 131 -4.15 -0.76 17.12
C THR A 131 -3.86 -0.09 18.46
N ALA A 132 -2.60 0.23 18.76
CA ALA A 132 -2.22 0.96 19.96
C ALA A 132 -2.86 2.35 20.01
N MET A 133 -2.95 3.05 18.88
CA MET A 133 -3.63 4.34 18.77
C MET A 133 -5.12 4.22 19.09
N VAL A 134 -5.80 3.19 18.59
CA VAL A 134 -7.22 2.95 18.91
C VAL A 134 -7.41 2.69 20.40
N VAL A 135 -6.57 1.84 21.01
CA VAL A 135 -6.61 1.60 22.46
C VAL A 135 -6.40 2.90 23.24
N PHE A 136 -5.44 3.73 22.83
CA PHE A 136 -5.18 5.02 23.45
C PHE A 136 -6.34 6.00 23.29
N LEU A 137 -6.94 6.12 22.10
CA LEU A 137 -8.07 7.01 21.85
C LEU A 137 -9.30 6.61 22.67
N VAL A 138 -9.55 5.30 22.83
CA VAL A 138 -10.58 4.82 23.74
C VAL A 138 -10.25 5.25 25.18
N LYS A 139 -8.97 5.19 25.60
CA LYS A 139 -8.56 5.56 26.96
C LYS A 139 -8.76 7.04 27.21
N ALA A 140 -8.34 7.86 26.27
CA ALA A 140 -8.49 9.31 26.31
C ALA A 140 -9.97 9.75 26.30
N ALA A 141 -10.82 9.06 25.54
CA ALA A 141 -12.25 9.35 25.47
C ALA A 141 -12.98 9.03 26.78
N GLU A 142 -12.56 7.97 27.48
CA GLU A 142 -13.11 7.64 28.80
C GLU A 142 -12.65 8.61 29.90
N SER A 143 -11.39 9.07 29.83
CA SER A 143 -10.76 9.98 30.80
C SER A 143 -11.09 11.48 30.60
N GLY A 144 -12.18 11.82 29.91
CA GLY A 144 -12.54 13.20 29.59
C GLY A 144 -12.59 14.17 30.80
N PRO A 145 -12.41 15.49 30.59
CA PRO A 145 -12.13 16.48 31.63
C PRO A 145 -13.22 16.64 32.71
N SER A 146 -14.44 16.15 32.46
CA SER A 146 -15.58 16.23 33.36
C SER A 146 -15.85 14.95 34.17
N ARG A 147 -14.97 13.95 34.12
CA ARG A 147 -15.18 12.62 34.74
C ARG A 147 -14.21 12.24 35.87
N TYR A 148 -13.37 13.16 36.33
CA TYR A 148 -12.45 12.99 37.47
C TYR A 148 -13.14 13.16 38.84
N THR A 149 -14.39 12.72 38.99
CA THR A 149 -14.98 12.54 40.32
C THR A 149 -14.57 11.16 40.83
N ALA A 150 -14.01 11.12 42.04
CA ALA A 150 -13.25 10.02 42.66
C ALA A 150 -13.99 8.68 42.89
N ASP A 151 -15.11 8.44 42.21
CA ASP A 151 -16.05 7.35 42.50
C ASP A 151 -16.41 6.51 41.26
N LYS A 152 -15.58 6.56 40.21
CA LYS A 152 -15.71 5.62 39.09
C LYS A 152 -14.78 4.46 39.28
N ASP A 153 -15.34 3.36 39.75
CA ASP A 153 -14.78 2.03 39.60
C ASP A 153 -14.17 1.91 38.20
N PHE A 154 -12.86 1.71 38.18
CA PHE A 154 -12.13 1.41 36.97
C PHE A 154 -12.80 0.17 36.35
N ASP A 155 -13.54 0.34 35.24
CA ASP A 155 -14.25 -0.76 34.59
C ASP A 155 -13.23 -1.66 33.88
N LEU A 156 -12.57 -2.50 34.68
CA LEU A 156 -11.64 -3.53 34.26
C LEU A 156 -12.27 -4.42 33.17
N GLY A 157 -13.59 -4.58 33.17
CA GLY A 157 -14.31 -5.39 32.19
C GLY A 157 -14.21 -4.81 30.78
N THR A 158 -14.49 -3.52 30.61
CA THR A 158 -14.39 -2.84 29.32
C THR A 158 -12.95 -2.81 28.80
N TRP A 159 -11.98 -2.56 29.68
CA TRP A 159 -10.56 -2.53 29.32
C TRP A 159 -9.99 -3.91 28.95
N ALA A 160 -10.34 -4.93 29.73
CA ALA A 160 -9.99 -6.30 29.41
C ALA A 160 -10.56 -6.71 28.05
N LEU A 161 -11.79 -6.30 27.73
CA LEU A 161 -12.41 -6.57 26.43
C LEU A 161 -11.68 -5.87 25.28
N VAL A 162 -11.37 -4.57 25.40
CA VAL A 162 -10.66 -3.81 24.37
C VAL A 162 -9.27 -4.41 24.12
N LEU A 163 -8.52 -4.74 25.17
CA LEU A 163 -7.22 -5.39 25.06
C LEU A 163 -7.34 -6.79 24.45
N LEU A 164 -8.30 -7.61 24.90
CA LEU A 164 -8.53 -8.95 24.37
C LEU A 164 -8.86 -8.92 22.88
N VAL A 165 -9.73 -8.00 22.43
CA VAL A 165 -10.11 -7.86 21.03
C VAL A 165 -8.92 -7.38 20.19
N THR A 166 -8.19 -6.37 20.66
CA THR A 166 -7.08 -5.77 19.91
C THR A 166 -5.86 -6.69 19.85
N CYS A 167 -5.43 -7.24 20.98
CA CYS A 167 -4.36 -8.23 21.05
C CYS A 167 -4.76 -9.52 20.34
N GLY A 168 -6.00 -9.98 20.49
CA GLY A 168 -6.52 -11.17 19.80
C GLY A 168 -6.54 -10.99 18.29
N TYR A 169 -6.91 -9.80 17.79
CA TYR A 169 -6.84 -9.48 16.36
C TYR A 169 -5.39 -9.54 15.83
N GLN A 170 -4.44 -8.93 16.55
CA GLN A 170 -3.03 -8.92 16.21
C GLN A 170 -2.40 -10.31 16.25
N ALA A 171 -2.67 -11.08 17.31
CA ALA A 171 -2.24 -12.46 17.43
C ALA A 171 -2.80 -13.30 16.26
N GLY A 172 -4.07 -13.09 15.90
CA GLY A 172 -4.68 -13.71 14.72
C GLY A 172 -3.97 -13.37 13.42
N VAL A 173 -3.59 -12.11 13.19
CA VAL A 173 -2.77 -11.70 12.03
C VAL A 173 -1.43 -12.43 12.03
N GLY A 174 -0.73 -12.46 13.18
CA GLY A 174 0.54 -13.16 13.33
C GLY A 174 0.43 -14.65 12.99
N VAL A 175 -0.58 -15.33 13.55
CA VAL A 175 -0.88 -16.74 13.25
C VAL A 175 -1.16 -16.94 11.77
N LEU A 176 -1.96 -16.07 11.15
CA LEU A 176 -2.26 -16.16 9.71
C LEU A 176 -1.03 -15.91 8.82
N ILE A 177 -0.07 -15.11 9.26
CA ILE A 177 1.24 -14.94 8.59
C ILE A 177 2.07 -16.22 8.72
N LEU A 178 2.17 -16.78 9.93
CA LEU A 178 2.90 -18.03 10.20
C LEU A 178 2.34 -19.22 9.39
N LEU A 179 1.01 -19.32 9.31
CA LEU A 179 0.31 -20.30 8.48
C LEU A 179 0.40 -20.00 6.97
N GLY A 180 0.99 -18.86 6.59
CA GLY A 180 1.15 -18.45 5.21
C GLY A 180 -0.14 -18.04 4.49
N ARG A 181 -1.21 -17.77 5.24
CA ARG A 181 -2.49 -17.28 4.72
C ARG A 181 -2.43 -15.79 4.38
N ILE A 182 -1.64 -15.03 5.16
CA ILE A 182 -1.27 -13.63 4.87
C ILE A 182 0.17 -13.60 4.40
N ARG A 183 0.42 -13.15 3.17
CA ARG A 183 1.76 -13.07 2.57
C ARG A 183 1.88 -11.83 1.67
N PRO A 184 3.10 -11.39 1.34
CA PRO A 184 3.29 -10.40 0.28
C PRO A 184 2.58 -10.83 -1.00
N GLY A 185 1.78 -9.93 -1.57
CA GLY A 185 1.03 -10.18 -2.80
C GLY A 185 1.90 -10.13 -4.06
N TYR A 186 1.31 -10.45 -5.20
CA TYR A 186 1.92 -10.34 -6.52
C TYR A 186 0.85 -10.23 -7.61
N ILE A 187 1.25 -9.77 -8.79
CA ILE A 187 0.50 -9.93 -10.03
C ILE A 187 1.21 -11.04 -10.79
N ALA A 188 0.48 -12.09 -11.15
CA ALA A 188 0.96 -13.14 -12.02
C ALA A 188 0.24 -13.05 -13.35
N VAL A 189 1.00 -12.81 -14.41
CA VAL A 189 0.50 -12.83 -15.78
C VAL A 189 0.80 -14.21 -16.36
N ARG A 190 -0.26 -14.97 -16.66
CA ARG A 190 -0.21 -16.36 -17.13
C ARG A 190 -0.84 -16.48 -18.50
N HIS A 191 -0.60 -17.57 -19.20
CA HIS A 191 -1.19 -17.81 -20.52
C HIS A 191 -2.73 -17.91 -20.51
N ASP A 192 -3.35 -18.21 -19.37
CA ASP A 192 -4.80 -18.40 -19.19
C ASP A 192 -5.51 -17.19 -18.54
N GLY A 193 -4.76 -16.25 -17.96
CA GLY A 193 -5.31 -15.02 -17.41
C GLY A 193 -4.34 -14.25 -16.52
N ILE A 194 -4.89 -13.31 -15.77
CA ILE A 194 -4.18 -12.52 -14.77
C ILE A 194 -4.64 -12.97 -13.39
N HIS A 195 -3.70 -13.39 -12.57
CA HIS A 195 -3.93 -13.66 -11.16
C HIS A 195 -3.39 -12.50 -10.32
N LEU A 196 -4.30 -11.83 -9.62
CA LEU A 196 -4.00 -10.75 -8.71
C LEU A 196 -4.05 -11.28 -7.28
N ARG A 197 -2.89 -11.42 -6.67
CA ARG A 197 -2.76 -11.86 -5.29
C ARG A 197 -2.52 -10.66 -4.39
N GLY A 198 -3.47 -10.40 -3.50
CA GLY A 198 -3.31 -9.47 -2.39
C GLY A 198 -2.62 -10.09 -1.19
N TYR A 199 -2.72 -9.43 -0.04
CA TYR A 199 -2.21 -9.99 1.21
C TYR A 199 -3.04 -11.19 1.66
N ALA A 200 -4.35 -11.12 1.53
CA ALA A 200 -5.30 -12.09 2.08
C ALA A 200 -6.36 -12.54 1.05
N LEU A 201 -6.59 -11.72 0.03
CA LEU A 201 -7.52 -11.96 -1.07
C LEU A 201 -6.75 -12.31 -2.34
N ASP A 202 -7.43 -13.08 -3.19
CA ASP A 202 -7.00 -13.40 -4.55
C ASP A 202 -8.12 -13.05 -5.52
N ALA A 203 -7.75 -12.53 -6.69
CA ALA A 203 -8.65 -12.33 -7.80
C ALA A 203 -8.05 -12.96 -9.06
N TRP A 204 -8.78 -13.92 -9.63
CA TRP A 204 -8.44 -14.52 -10.91
C TRP A 204 -9.29 -13.90 -12.02
N ILE A 205 -8.63 -13.45 -13.09
CA ILE A 205 -9.26 -12.80 -14.23
C ILE A 205 -8.83 -13.52 -15.52
N PRO A 206 -9.70 -14.35 -16.12
CA PRO A 206 -9.44 -14.97 -17.41
C PRO A 206 -9.26 -13.93 -18.51
N TRP A 207 -8.40 -14.21 -19.50
CA TRP A 207 -8.19 -13.29 -20.64
C TRP A 207 -9.48 -12.94 -21.38
N ASP A 208 -10.39 -13.90 -21.53
CA ASP A 208 -11.66 -13.71 -22.23
C ASP A 208 -12.64 -12.78 -21.49
N SER A 209 -12.43 -12.60 -20.18
CA SER A 209 -13.24 -11.71 -19.35
C SER A 209 -12.83 -10.25 -19.44
N LEU A 210 -11.67 -9.95 -20.02
CA LEU A 210 -11.14 -8.60 -20.11
C LEU A 210 -11.79 -7.82 -21.26
N SER A 211 -12.25 -6.60 -20.99
CA SER A 211 -12.54 -5.63 -22.04
C SER A 211 -11.29 -4.79 -22.30
N ILE A 212 -11.18 -4.22 -23.51
CA ILE A 212 -10.06 -3.33 -23.89
C ILE A 212 -9.89 -2.30 -22.78
N THR A 213 -8.70 -2.27 -22.18
CA THR A 213 -8.36 -1.35 -21.11
C THR A 213 -8.35 0.07 -21.68
N GLN A 214 -9.20 0.95 -21.16
CA GLN A 214 -8.67 2.27 -20.87
C GLN A 214 -7.82 2.10 -19.62
N ALA A 215 -6.50 2.07 -19.80
CA ALA A 215 -5.57 2.36 -18.73
C ALA A 215 -5.81 3.82 -18.32
N ASP A 216 -6.89 4.05 -17.58
CA ASP A 216 -7.17 5.35 -17.00
C ASP A 216 -5.94 5.72 -16.17
N THR A 217 -5.39 6.88 -16.46
CA THR A 217 -4.05 7.34 -16.07
C THR A 217 -4.02 7.71 -14.58
N HIS A 218 -4.75 6.99 -13.74
CA HIS A 218 -4.74 7.15 -12.31
C HIS A 218 -3.49 6.48 -11.75
N TRP A 219 -2.46 7.29 -11.52
CA TRP A 219 -1.12 6.90 -11.07
C TRP A 219 -1.05 5.96 -9.85
N LYS A 220 -2.15 5.80 -9.09
CA LYS A 220 -2.22 4.95 -7.89
C LYS A 220 -2.66 3.51 -8.18
N SER A 221 -3.46 3.28 -9.22
CA SER A 221 -4.20 2.04 -9.37
C SER A 221 -4.21 1.55 -10.80
N LEU A 222 -4.00 0.26 -11.00
CA LEU A 222 -4.32 -0.42 -12.25
C LEU A 222 -5.82 -0.70 -12.25
N ILE A 223 -6.49 -0.22 -13.28
CA ILE A 223 -7.93 -0.36 -13.48
C ILE A 223 -8.11 -1.39 -14.60
N VAL A 224 -8.60 -2.57 -14.23
CA VAL A 224 -8.89 -3.64 -15.19
C VAL A 224 -10.40 -3.71 -15.38
N TRP A 225 -10.82 -3.47 -16.62
CA TRP A 225 -12.23 -3.51 -17.00
C TRP A 225 -12.62 -4.92 -17.43
N LEU A 226 -13.72 -5.41 -16.89
CA LEU A 226 -14.31 -6.70 -17.27
C LEU A 226 -15.48 -6.48 -18.22
N ARG A 227 -15.60 -7.37 -19.22
CA ARG A 227 -16.74 -7.39 -20.15
C ARG A 227 -18.06 -7.60 -19.39
N PRO A 228 -19.18 -7.05 -19.91
CA PRO A 228 -20.50 -7.35 -19.37
C PRO A 228 -20.74 -8.87 -19.26
N GLY A 229 -21.38 -9.29 -18.16
CA GLY A 229 -21.66 -10.69 -17.87
C GLY A 229 -20.46 -11.54 -17.41
N HIS A 230 -19.22 -11.05 -17.52
CA HIS A 230 -18.04 -11.74 -17.04
C HIS A 230 -17.69 -11.32 -15.61
N ARG A 231 -17.07 -12.21 -14.84
CA ARG A 231 -16.73 -11.97 -13.43
C ARG A 231 -15.32 -12.46 -13.11
N ALA A 232 -14.60 -11.67 -12.32
CA ALA A 232 -13.39 -12.13 -11.65
C ALA A 232 -13.77 -13.15 -10.56
N VAL A 233 -13.00 -14.23 -10.47
CA VAL A 233 -13.16 -15.19 -9.38
C VAL A 233 -12.38 -14.67 -8.18
N LEU A 234 -13.11 -14.26 -7.14
CA LEU A 234 -12.53 -13.82 -5.89
C LEU A 234 -12.44 -14.99 -4.91
N SER A 235 -11.27 -15.17 -4.30
CA SER A 235 -11.10 -16.10 -3.19
C SER A 235 -10.43 -15.43 -2.01
N SER A 236 -10.69 -15.95 -0.80
CA SER A 236 -10.16 -15.41 0.45
C SER A 236 -9.42 -16.51 1.18
N ARG A 237 -8.16 -16.26 1.54
CA ARG A 237 -7.36 -17.20 2.34
C ARG A 237 -7.61 -17.08 3.84
N VAL A 238 -8.23 -15.99 4.26
CA VAL A 238 -8.45 -15.65 5.66
C VAL A 238 -9.94 -15.57 6.00
N PRO A 239 -10.32 -15.74 7.29
CA PRO A 239 -11.68 -15.48 7.74
C PRO A 239 -12.09 -14.02 7.53
N ARG A 240 -13.40 -13.75 7.49
CA ARG A 240 -13.99 -12.43 7.17
C ARG A 240 -13.39 -11.28 8.00
N LEU A 241 -13.16 -11.49 9.29
CA LEU A 241 -12.62 -10.48 10.21
C LEU A 241 -11.26 -9.92 9.76
N TRP A 242 -10.39 -10.75 9.20
CA TRP A 242 -9.04 -10.36 8.77
C TRP A 242 -8.95 -9.97 7.30
N ARG A 243 -10.04 -10.03 6.52
CA ARG A 243 -10.04 -9.58 5.12
C ARG A 243 -9.71 -8.09 4.98
N ARG A 244 -10.06 -7.27 5.98
CA ARG A 244 -9.79 -5.82 5.98
C ARG A 244 -8.31 -5.45 5.95
N VAL A 245 -7.43 -6.40 6.29
CA VAL A 245 -5.97 -6.24 6.10
C VAL A 245 -5.63 -5.99 4.62
N ASP A 246 -6.50 -6.43 3.71
CA ASP A 246 -6.33 -6.34 2.27
C ASP A 246 -7.29 -5.33 1.63
N ASN A 247 -7.48 -4.15 2.24
CA ASN A 247 -8.26 -3.04 1.66
C ASN A 247 -7.68 -2.50 0.32
N THR A 248 -6.61 -3.10 -0.19
CA THR A 248 -5.87 -2.68 -1.40
C THR A 248 -6.12 -3.56 -2.62
N VAL A 249 -6.82 -4.69 -2.46
CA VAL A 249 -7.10 -5.62 -3.55
C VAL A 249 -8.59 -5.67 -3.84
N THR A 250 -8.92 -5.18 -5.03
CA THR A 250 -10.14 -5.50 -5.77
C THR A 250 -11.42 -5.04 -5.10
N GLN A 251 -11.65 -3.72 -5.11
CA GLN A 251 -13.04 -3.26 -5.07
C GLN A 251 -13.67 -3.65 -6.41
N LEU A 252 -14.53 -4.66 -6.43
CA LEU A 252 -15.44 -4.85 -7.56
C LEU A 252 -16.47 -3.75 -7.48
N ARG A 253 -16.27 -2.68 -8.24
CA ARG A 253 -17.29 -1.65 -8.38
C ARG A 253 -18.00 -1.92 -9.70
N SER A 254 -19.28 -2.23 -9.63
CA SER A 254 -20.16 -1.95 -10.76
C SER A 254 -20.27 -0.43 -10.82
N PRO A 255 -19.88 0.25 -11.90
CA PRO A 255 -20.45 1.55 -12.19
C PRO A 255 -21.97 1.32 -12.14
N THR A 256 -22.64 2.20 -11.41
CA THR A 256 -24.09 2.35 -11.37
C THR A 256 -24.67 1.98 -12.75
N ASN A 257 -25.48 0.92 -12.83
CA ASN A 257 -26.17 0.39 -14.02
C ASN A 257 -25.62 -0.88 -14.71
N GLY A 258 -24.79 -1.70 -14.06
CA GLY A 258 -24.52 -3.08 -14.54
C GLY A 258 -23.64 -3.20 -15.80
N GLU A 259 -22.95 -2.13 -16.19
CA GLU A 259 -22.28 -2.02 -17.49
C GLU A 259 -20.83 -2.51 -17.53
N ALA A 260 -20.13 -2.65 -16.41
CA ALA A 260 -18.82 -3.30 -16.36
C ALA A 260 -18.48 -3.62 -14.92
N VAL A 261 -17.65 -4.65 -14.68
CA VAL A 261 -17.07 -4.84 -13.34
C VAL A 261 -15.63 -4.36 -13.40
N VAL A 262 -15.28 -3.42 -12.52
CA VAL A 262 -13.93 -2.87 -12.49
C VAL A 262 -13.13 -3.53 -11.37
N VAL A 263 -11.92 -3.98 -11.68
CA VAL A 263 -10.95 -4.48 -10.69
C VAL A 263 -9.87 -3.42 -10.49
N PHE A 264 -9.81 -2.87 -9.27
CA PHE A 264 -8.76 -1.93 -8.87
C PHE A 264 -7.61 -2.67 -8.19
N VAL A 265 -6.39 -2.44 -8.68
CA VAL A 265 -5.15 -2.95 -8.09
C VAL A 265 -4.28 -1.78 -7.66
N ASP A 266 -4.11 -1.59 -6.35
CA ASP A 266 -3.21 -0.57 -5.83
C ASP A 266 -1.76 -0.89 -6.21
N ARG A 267 -1.11 0.04 -6.91
CA ARG A 267 0.28 -0.10 -7.40
C ARG A 267 1.32 0.31 -6.36
N ARG A 268 0.93 1.07 -5.32
CA ARG A 268 1.87 1.60 -4.29
C ARG A 268 2.65 0.52 -3.52
N PRO A 269 2.08 -0.67 -3.22
CA PRO A 269 2.84 -1.73 -2.57
C PRO A 269 3.91 -2.38 -3.46
N PHE A 270 3.87 -2.14 -4.78
CA PHE A 270 4.85 -2.64 -5.72
C PHE A 270 6.02 -1.66 -5.78
N ARG A 271 7.25 -2.16 -5.58
CA ARG A 271 8.45 -1.38 -5.85
C ARG A 271 8.85 -1.55 -7.32
N ILE A 272 7.87 -1.46 -8.20
CA ILE A 272 8.04 -1.52 -9.66
C ILE A 272 7.40 -0.22 -10.18
N ALA A 273 8.01 0.40 -11.18
CA ALA A 273 7.41 1.57 -11.81
C ALA A 273 6.01 1.17 -12.37
N PRO A 274 4.93 1.88 -12.03
CA PRO A 274 3.58 1.64 -12.54
C PRO A 274 3.54 1.48 -14.05
N GLU A 275 4.33 2.27 -14.76
CA GLU A 275 4.45 2.25 -16.21
C GLU A 275 4.96 0.90 -16.74
N ILE A 276 5.84 0.23 -15.99
CA ILE A 276 6.34 -1.11 -16.33
C ILE A 276 5.29 -2.18 -16.03
N ILE A 277 4.53 -2.01 -14.93
CA ILE A 277 3.39 -2.90 -14.62
C ILE A 277 2.34 -2.79 -15.72
N ASP A 278 2.03 -1.56 -16.13
CA ASP A 278 1.03 -1.25 -17.16
C ASP A 278 1.48 -1.79 -18.50
N ALA A 279 2.70 -1.46 -18.95
CA ALA A 279 3.23 -1.97 -20.23
C ALA A 279 3.24 -3.49 -20.30
N ALA A 280 3.58 -4.17 -19.21
CA ALA A 280 3.54 -5.63 -19.17
C ALA A 280 2.12 -6.17 -19.30
N VAL A 281 1.16 -5.62 -18.54
CA VAL A 281 -0.24 -6.08 -18.58
C VAL A 281 -0.89 -5.73 -19.93
N GLU A 282 -0.73 -4.50 -20.39
CA GLU A 282 -1.27 -3.98 -21.65
C GLU A 282 -0.76 -4.76 -22.84
N HIS A 283 0.55 -5.05 -22.91
CA HIS A 283 1.12 -5.86 -23.99
C HIS A 283 0.41 -7.21 -24.17
N TYR A 284 0.22 -7.98 -23.09
CA TYR A 284 -0.47 -9.28 -23.19
C TYR A 284 -1.98 -9.15 -23.39
N MET A 285 -2.57 -8.02 -22.98
CA MET A 285 -3.99 -7.75 -23.26
C MET A 285 -4.20 -7.46 -24.75
N GLU A 286 -3.37 -6.61 -25.34
CA GLU A 286 -3.48 -6.14 -26.72
C GLU A 286 -2.97 -7.14 -27.76
N ASN A 287 -2.06 -8.05 -27.38
CA ASN A 287 -1.41 -9.01 -28.27
C ASN A 287 -1.75 -10.46 -27.84
N PRO A 288 -2.91 -11.03 -28.22
CA PRO A 288 -3.31 -12.38 -27.83
C PRO A 288 -2.30 -13.47 -28.23
N GLU A 289 -1.60 -13.28 -29.34
CA GLU A 289 -0.55 -14.18 -29.82
C GLU A 289 0.68 -14.19 -28.90
N ALA A 290 1.02 -13.05 -28.28
CA ALA A 290 2.13 -12.96 -27.32
C ALA A 290 1.86 -13.81 -26.07
N ARG A 291 0.60 -14.09 -25.71
CA ARG A 291 0.23 -14.94 -24.56
C ARG A 291 0.75 -16.37 -24.70
N ARG A 292 1.07 -16.83 -25.93
CA ARG A 292 1.71 -18.14 -26.14
C ARG A 292 3.08 -18.20 -25.48
N GLU A 293 3.80 -17.09 -25.42
CA GLU A 293 5.10 -16.98 -24.79
C GLU A 293 5.02 -17.21 -23.27
N LEU A 294 3.87 -16.91 -22.65
CA LEU A 294 3.61 -17.15 -21.22
C LEU A 294 3.50 -18.65 -20.86
N ARG A 295 3.58 -19.55 -21.84
CA ARG A 295 3.69 -21.00 -21.61
C ARG A 295 5.15 -21.46 -21.50
N ASP A 296 6.09 -20.68 -22.03
CA ASP A 296 7.51 -21.00 -22.08
C ASP A 296 8.28 -20.18 -21.04
N PRO A 297 8.84 -20.79 -19.97
CA PRO A 297 9.64 -20.10 -18.98
C PRO A 297 10.82 -19.30 -19.55
N GLU A 298 11.42 -19.76 -20.65
CA GLU A 298 12.54 -19.06 -21.28
C GLU A 298 12.10 -17.79 -22.00
N ALA A 299 10.95 -17.84 -22.69
CA ALA A 299 10.34 -16.65 -23.28
C ALA A 299 9.95 -15.63 -22.21
N ILE A 300 9.34 -16.08 -21.10
CA ILE A 300 9.05 -15.21 -19.96
C ILE A 300 10.34 -14.59 -19.41
N ALA A 301 11.44 -15.35 -19.34
CA ALA A 301 12.73 -14.84 -18.87
C ALA A 301 13.28 -13.71 -19.73
N ARG A 302 13.15 -13.81 -21.06
CA ARG A 302 13.52 -12.72 -21.98
C ARG A 302 12.68 -11.47 -21.74
N THR A 303 11.36 -11.63 -21.62
CA THR A 303 10.45 -10.50 -21.32
C THR A 303 10.77 -9.87 -19.96
N VAL A 304 11.02 -10.69 -18.93
CA VAL A 304 11.47 -10.20 -17.60
C VAL A 304 12.76 -9.38 -17.70
N GLU A 305 13.73 -9.80 -18.51
CA GLU A 305 14.99 -9.07 -18.66
C GLU A 305 14.78 -7.71 -19.36
N VAL A 306 13.91 -7.65 -20.37
CA VAL A 306 13.51 -6.39 -21.01
C VAL A 306 12.81 -5.45 -20.02
N LEU A 307 11.90 -5.98 -19.19
CA LEU A 307 11.24 -5.18 -18.15
C LEU A 307 12.25 -4.68 -17.09
N ARG A 308 13.21 -5.53 -16.71
CA ARG A 308 14.24 -5.18 -15.71
C ARG A 308 15.24 -4.15 -16.22
N SER A 309 15.63 -4.21 -17.48
CA SER A 309 16.55 -3.23 -18.07
C SER A 309 15.94 -1.82 -18.04
N ASN A 310 14.63 -1.71 -18.27
CA ASN A 310 13.85 -0.47 -18.21
C ASN A 310 13.48 -0.04 -16.78
N ALA A 311 13.51 -0.96 -15.81
CA ALA A 311 13.42 -0.67 -14.38
C ALA A 311 14.72 0.01 -13.90
N THR A 312 14.94 1.27 -14.28
CA THR A 312 16.10 2.06 -13.84
C THR A 312 16.14 2.14 -12.31
N THR A 313 17.35 2.17 -11.73
CA THR A 313 17.57 2.36 -10.29
C THR A 313 17.25 3.79 -9.83
N VAL A 314 16.96 4.67 -10.79
CA VAL A 314 16.73 6.11 -10.61
C VAL A 314 15.22 6.38 -10.51
N TRP A 315 14.90 7.49 -9.82
CA TRP A 315 13.56 7.96 -9.53
C TRP A 315 12.57 7.90 -10.71
N TRP A 316 11.54 7.07 -10.62
CA TRP A 316 10.47 7.04 -11.62
C TRP A 316 9.34 8.05 -11.35
N ARG A 317 9.26 8.66 -10.16
CA ARG A 317 8.28 9.74 -9.86
C ARG A 317 8.74 11.14 -10.27
N SER A 318 9.75 11.25 -11.13
CA SER A 318 9.96 12.53 -11.81
C SER A 318 8.88 12.67 -12.88
N GLN A 319 7.82 13.44 -12.60
CA GLN A 319 6.80 13.79 -13.60
C GLN A 319 7.39 14.43 -14.88
N ARG A 320 8.67 14.85 -14.84
CA ARG A 320 9.40 15.44 -15.96
C ARG A 320 10.20 14.44 -16.79
N ARG A 321 10.36 13.20 -16.31
CA ARG A 321 11.12 12.14 -16.99
C ARG A 321 10.34 10.83 -16.87
N PRO A 322 9.37 10.57 -17.78
CA PRO A 322 8.69 9.29 -17.81
C PRO A 322 9.71 8.15 -17.93
N VAL A 323 9.41 7.02 -17.27
CA VAL A 323 10.24 5.82 -17.44
C VAL A 323 10.13 5.40 -18.90
N PRO A 324 11.24 5.16 -19.62
CA PRO A 324 11.18 4.65 -20.97
C PRO A 324 10.38 3.33 -20.95
N LEU A 325 9.30 3.30 -21.73
CA LEU A 325 8.45 2.12 -21.81
C LEU A 325 9.19 1.02 -22.58
N PRO A 326 9.24 -0.22 -22.05
CA PRO A 326 9.79 -1.34 -22.78
C PRO A 326 8.93 -1.61 -24.02
N ARG A 327 9.57 -1.72 -25.18
CA ARG A 327 8.92 -2.27 -26.38
C ARG A 327 8.91 -3.79 -26.27
N LEU A 328 7.81 -4.35 -25.80
CA LEU A 328 7.58 -5.79 -25.74
C LEU A 328 7.10 -6.27 -27.12
N GLY A 329 7.67 -7.36 -27.65
CA GLY A 329 7.22 -7.95 -28.92
C GLY A 329 7.97 -7.53 -30.18
N ALA A 330 9.03 -6.72 -30.11
CA ALA A 330 9.95 -6.60 -31.25
C ALA A 330 10.65 -7.96 -31.42
N SER A 331 10.28 -8.67 -32.49
CA SER A 331 10.96 -9.89 -32.91
C SER A 331 12.47 -9.69 -32.83
N HIS A 332 13.16 -10.69 -32.28
CA HIS A 332 14.61 -10.76 -32.33
C HIS A 332 15.11 -10.48 -33.75
N GLY A 333 15.76 -9.32 -33.92
CA GLY A 333 16.34 -8.89 -35.18
C GLY A 333 17.47 -7.89 -34.97
N GLU A 334 17.34 -6.93 -34.06
CA GLU A 334 18.38 -5.92 -33.85
C GLU A 334 18.59 -5.66 -32.35
N VAL A 335 19.49 -6.45 -31.76
CA VAL A 335 20.28 -5.95 -30.64
C VAL A 335 21.34 -5.04 -31.27
N PRO A 336 21.36 -3.73 -31.02
CA PRO A 336 22.50 -2.92 -31.41
C PRO A 336 23.71 -3.47 -30.65
N ARG A 337 24.65 -4.07 -31.39
CA ARG A 337 25.96 -4.40 -30.84
C ARG A 337 26.59 -3.08 -30.42
N ILE A 338 26.83 -2.93 -29.12
CA ILE A 338 27.66 -1.86 -28.57
C ILE A 338 29.10 -2.18 -28.87
#